data_AF-A0A7W8N281-F1
#
_entry.id   AF-A0A7W8N281-F1
#
_cell.length_a   1.000
_cell.length_b   1.000
_cell.length_c   1.000
_cell.angle_alpha   90.00
_cell.angle_beta   90.00
_cell.angle_gamma   90.00
#
_symmetry.space_group_name_H-M   'P 1'
#
loop_
_entity.id
_entity.type
_entity.pdbx_description
1 polymer ?
#
loop_
_entity_poly.entity_id
_entity_poly.type
_entity_poly.pdbx_seq_one_letter_code
_entity_poly.pdbx_strand_id
1 'polypeptide(L)'
;MNGVAQSEPWAAKPTLENYDSYRDEFPLMQPPDNVGVTAEWSVELPSHIEGNDLVVPEGRYFVMGDNRTNSLDGRYWGLVPRANILGWPLFVYWSFPTPENLYKTKMSEQASFGLREAAHFFDETRWSRTFHIVK
;
A
#
# COMPACT_ATOMS: atom_id res chain seq x y z
N MET A 1 14.92 2.44 3.81
CA MET A 1 15.24 2.29 2.38
C MET A 1 16.70 1.89 2.25
N ASN A 2 17.00 0.78 1.55
CA ASN A 2 18.36 0.30 1.32
C ASN A 2 19.22 0.17 2.60
N GLY A 3 18.67 -0.43 3.66
CA GLY A 3 19.38 -0.61 4.95
C GLY A 3 19.31 0.57 5.92
N VAL A 4 18.72 1.71 5.53
CA VAL A 4 18.52 2.86 6.43
C VAL A 4 17.09 2.90 6.95
N ALA A 5 16.90 2.89 8.26
CA ALA A 5 15.58 3.07 8.88
C ALA A 5 14.95 4.39 8.43
N GLN A 6 13.69 4.36 7.98
CA GLN A 6 12.98 5.56 7.55
C GLN A 6 12.17 6.13 8.71
N SER A 7 12.13 7.46 8.83
CA SER A 7 11.23 8.13 9.77
C SER A 7 9.87 8.29 9.10
N GLU A 8 8.94 7.39 9.41
CA GLU A 8 7.59 7.34 8.83
C GLU A 8 6.55 7.83 9.87
N PRO A 9 6.37 9.14 10.08
CA PRO A 9 5.42 9.65 11.09
C PRO A 9 3.96 9.33 10.75
N TRP A 10 3.67 9.07 9.47
CA TRP A 10 2.32 8.80 8.96
C TRP A 10 2.06 7.34 8.64
N ALA A 11 3.04 6.44 8.85
CA ALA A 11 2.78 5.03 8.70
C ALA A 11 1.82 4.57 9.81
N ALA A 12 0.77 3.87 9.41
CA ALA A 12 -0.16 3.28 10.36
C ALA A 12 0.60 2.25 11.21
N LYS A 13 0.60 2.46 12.53
CA LYS A 13 1.17 1.52 13.49
C LYS A 13 0.07 0.62 14.04
N PRO A 14 0.35 -0.67 14.23
CA PRO A 14 -0.60 -1.55 14.89
C PRO A 14 -0.89 -1.04 16.32
N THR A 15 -2.17 -1.08 16.68
CA THR A 15 -2.68 -0.95 18.04
C THR A 15 -3.08 -2.33 18.52
N LEU A 16 -3.32 -2.50 19.82
CA LEU A 16 -3.78 -3.79 20.37
C LEU A 16 -5.10 -4.26 19.72
N GLU A 17 -5.95 -3.35 19.25
CA GLU A 17 -7.24 -3.67 18.62
C GLU A 17 -7.12 -4.16 17.18
N ASN A 18 -6.05 -3.80 16.47
CA ASN A 18 -5.84 -4.16 15.06
C ASN A 18 -4.59 -5.01 14.82
N TYR A 19 -4.02 -5.53 15.91
CA TYR A 19 -2.86 -6.42 15.88
C TYR A 19 -3.18 -7.69 15.10
N ASP A 20 -2.28 -8.05 14.19
CA ASP A 20 -2.36 -9.27 13.41
C ASP A 20 -0.99 -9.95 13.51
N SER A 21 -0.97 -11.13 14.12
CA SER A 21 0.28 -11.84 14.40
C SER A 21 1.04 -12.21 13.14
N TYR A 22 0.34 -12.57 12.06
CA TYR A 22 1.00 -12.90 10.81
C TYR A 22 1.67 -11.67 10.19
N ARG A 23 0.92 -10.58 10.14
CA ARG A 23 1.32 -9.33 9.51
C ARG A 23 2.42 -8.60 10.27
N ASP A 24 2.30 -8.52 11.59
CA ASP A 24 3.13 -7.68 12.45
C ASP A 24 4.43 -8.40 12.87
N GLU A 25 4.43 -9.74 12.90
CA GLU A 25 5.61 -10.58 13.17
C GLU A 25 6.16 -11.26 11.91
N PHE A 26 5.77 -10.78 10.73
CA PHE A 26 6.27 -11.30 9.45
C PHE A 26 7.81 -11.18 9.39
N PRO A 27 8.55 -12.21 8.92
CA PRO A 27 8.08 -13.43 8.25
C PRO A 27 7.97 -14.67 9.16
N LEU A 28 8.03 -14.49 10.49
CA LEU A 28 8.24 -15.60 11.43
C LEU A 28 7.00 -16.45 11.66
N MET A 29 5.83 -15.87 11.42
CA MET A 29 4.54 -16.51 11.67
C MET A 29 4.03 -17.19 10.39
N GLN A 30 3.48 -18.39 10.54
CA GLN A 30 2.79 -19.05 9.44
C GLN A 30 1.47 -18.32 9.13
N PRO A 31 1.10 -18.21 7.85
CA PRO A 31 -0.16 -17.59 7.46
C PRO A 31 -1.34 -18.43 7.99
N PRO A 32 -2.29 -17.85 8.74
CA PRO A 32 -3.50 -18.55 9.12
C PRO A 32 -4.37 -18.81 7.88
N ASP A 33 -5.18 -19.88 7.91
CA ASP A 33 -5.99 -20.35 6.76
C ASP A 33 -6.97 -19.29 6.20
N ASN A 34 -7.27 -18.24 6.96
CA ASN A 34 -8.29 -17.23 6.66
C ASN A 34 -7.75 -15.84 6.26
N VAL A 35 -6.45 -15.65 6.09
CA VAL A 35 -5.86 -14.29 5.95
C VAL A 35 -5.59 -13.89 4.49
N GLY A 36 -6.24 -14.54 3.52
CA GLY A 36 -6.16 -14.15 2.11
C GLY A 36 -4.76 -14.27 1.50
N VAL A 37 -3.87 -15.06 2.13
CA VAL A 37 -2.54 -15.37 1.60
C VAL A 37 -2.71 -16.32 0.41
N THR A 38 -2.03 -16.00 -0.70
CA THR A 38 -2.11 -16.85 -1.90
C THR A 38 -1.49 -18.21 -1.62
N ALA A 39 -2.08 -19.28 -2.16
CA ALA A 39 -1.61 -20.66 -1.93
C ALA A 39 -0.19 -20.87 -2.45
N GLU A 40 0.19 -20.18 -3.51
CA GLU A 40 1.53 -20.19 -4.07
C GLU A 40 2.54 -19.60 -3.06
N TRP A 41 2.19 -18.46 -2.48
CA TRP A 41 3.07 -17.79 -1.52
C TRP A 41 3.20 -18.54 -0.20
N SER A 42 2.15 -19.20 0.30
CA SER A 42 2.25 -20.00 1.52
C SER A 42 3.20 -21.19 1.37
N VAL A 43 3.37 -21.71 0.14
CA VAL A 43 4.31 -22.79 -0.19
C VAL A 43 5.72 -22.25 -0.48
N GLU A 44 5.83 -21.09 -1.14
CA GLU A 44 7.12 -20.50 -1.53
C GLU A 44 7.83 -19.81 -0.34
N LEU A 45 7.08 -19.14 0.54
CA LEU A 45 7.61 -18.30 1.64
C LEU A 45 8.68 -19.02 2.49
N PRO A 46 8.47 -20.25 3.00
CA PRO A 46 9.48 -20.92 3.84
C PRO A 46 10.84 -21.10 3.15
N SER A 47 10.86 -21.22 1.82
CA SER A 47 12.12 -21.35 1.06
C SER A 47 12.92 -20.05 0.95
N HIS A 48 12.30 -18.92 1.30
CA HIS A 48 12.94 -17.60 1.33
C HIS A 48 13.32 -17.16 2.75
N ILE A 49 13.14 -17.99 3.77
CA ILE A 49 13.47 -17.63 5.15
C ILE A 49 14.83 -18.22 5.52
N GLU A 50 15.78 -17.33 5.85
CA GLU A 50 17.08 -17.69 6.41
C GLU A 50 17.17 -17.15 7.84
N GLY A 51 17.05 -18.04 8.82
CA GLY A 51 16.96 -17.65 10.23
C GLY A 51 15.65 -16.91 10.51
N ASN A 52 15.75 -15.61 10.78
CA ASN A 52 14.60 -14.74 11.07
C ASN A 52 14.30 -13.75 9.93
N ASP A 53 15.06 -13.80 8.84
CA ASP A 53 15.01 -12.81 7.78
C ASP A 53 14.39 -13.37 6.50
N LEU A 54 13.62 -12.53 5.81
CA LEU A 54 13.16 -12.81 4.44
C LEU A 54 14.28 -12.47 3.45
N VAL A 55 14.83 -13.49 2.80
CA VAL A 55 15.83 -13.36 1.75
C VAL A 55 15.16 -13.27 0.38
N VAL A 56 15.24 -12.07 -0.19
CA VAL A 56 14.71 -11.78 -1.53
C VAL A 56 15.76 -12.18 -2.58
N PRO A 57 15.44 -13.10 -3.51
CA PRO A 57 16.36 -13.52 -4.56
C PRO A 57 16.58 -12.40 -5.60
N GLU A 58 17.64 -12.55 -6.39
CA GLU A 58 17.98 -11.61 -7.45
C GLU A 58 16.82 -11.43 -8.45
N GLY A 59 16.61 -10.20 -8.91
CA GLY A 59 15.57 -9.87 -9.88
C GLY A 59 14.15 -9.88 -9.31
N ARG A 60 13.99 -10.01 -7.98
CA ARG A 60 12.71 -9.89 -7.27
C ARG A 60 12.74 -8.78 -6.23
N TYR A 61 11.55 -8.37 -5.80
CA TYR A 61 11.33 -7.31 -4.82
C TYR A 61 10.27 -7.72 -3.82
N PHE A 62 10.55 -7.50 -2.54
CA PHE A 62 9.53 -7.49 -1.51
C PHE A 62 8.99 -6.06 -1.35
N VAL A 63 7.68 -5.91 -1.40
CA VAL A 63 7.03 -4.60 -1.29
C VAL A 63 5.97 -4.62 -0.19
N MET A 64 5.88 -3.50 0.52
CA MET A 64 4.88 -3.28 1.58
C MET A 64 4.22 -1.93 1.38
N GLY A 65 2.95 -1.83 1.76
CA GLY A 65 2.25 -0.55 1.79
C GLY A 65 2.48 0.20 3.09
N ASP A 66 2.57 1.53 3.01
CA ASP A 66 2.74 2.42 4.19
C ASP A 66 1.57 2.32 5.17
N ASN A 67 0.35 2.07 4.65
CA ASN A 67 -0.83 1.77 5.47
C ASN A 67 -0.86 0.28 5.83
N ARG A 68 0.10 -0.14 6.66
CA ARG A 68 0.41 -1.56 6.94
C ARG A 68 -0.81 -2.39 7.32
N THR A 69 -1.74 -1.84 8.11
CA THR A 69 -2.94 -2.53 8.59
C THR A 69 -4.03 -2.70 7.54
N ASN A 70 -3.97 -1.93 6.46
CA ASN A 70 -4.92 -1.93 5.37
C ASN A 70 -4.21 -2.10 4.01
N SER A 71 -3.17 -2.94 3.98
CA SER A 71 -2.42 -3.24 2.77
C SER A 71 -2.34 -4.74 2.55
N LEU A 72 -2.95 -5.19 1.45
CA LEU A 72 -2.67 -6.51 0.89
C LEU A 72 -1.43 -6.37 0.02
N ASP A 73 -0.26 -6.55 0.64
CA ASP A 73 1.05 -6.39 0.02
C ASP A 73 1.84 -7.72 -0.03
N GLY A 74 3.15 -7.66 -0.27
CA GLY A 74 3.99 -8.83 -0.49
C GLY A 74 4.00 -9.84 0.67
N ARG A 75 3.53 -9.45 1.86
CA ARG A 75 3.28 -10.39 2.96
C ARG A 75 2.23 -11.43 2.60
N TYR A 76 1.25 -11.08 1.75
CA TYR A 76 0.11 -11.94 1.43
C TYR A 76 0.23 -12.62 0.06
N TRP A 77 0.80 -11.94 -0.94
CA TRP A 77 0.88 -12.44 -2.32
C TRP A 77 2.32 -12.65 -2.83
N GLY A 78 3.33 -12.37 -2.00
CA GLY A 78 4.73 -12.72 -2.28
C GLY A 78 5.54 -11.67 -3.02
N LEU A 79 6.57 -12.14 -3.72
CA LEU A 79 7.61 -11.29 -4.30
C LEU A 79 7.26 -10.83 -5.73
N VAL A 80 7.58 -9.58 -6.04
CA VAL A 80 7.36 -8.99 -7.37
C VAL A 80 8.58 -9.21 -8.27
N PRO A 81 8.46 -9.85 -9.45
CA PRO A 81 9.54 -9.89 -10.43
C PRO A 81 9.88 -8.49 -10.96
N ARG A 82 11.16 -8.21 -11.23
CA ARG A 82 11.62 -6.92 -11.78
C ARG A 82 10.85 -6.48 -13.02
N ALA A 83 10.49 -7.43 -13.89
CA ALA A 83 9.77 -7.17 -15.12
C ALA A 83 8.38 -6.54 -14.91
N ASN A 84 7.77 -6.75 -13.73
CA ASN A 84 6.46 -6.20 -13.40
C ASN A 84 6.54 -4.77 -12.85
N ILE A 85 7.75 -4.25 -12.60
CA ILE A 85 7.96 -2.88 -12.09
C ILE A 85 8.09 -1.92 -13.27
N LEU A 86 7.06 -1.12 -13.48
CA LEU A 86 7.01 -0.11 -14.54
C LEU A 86 7.86 1.12 -14.26
N GLY A 87 7.91 1.59 -13.01
CA GLY A 87 8.54 2.86 -12.69
C GLY A 87 8.43 3.23 -11.22
N TRP A 88 8.84 4.47 -10.92
CA TRP A 88 8.97 5.02 -9.58
C TRP A 88 8.03 6.24 -9.48
N PRO A 89 7.29 6.42 -8.38
CA PRO A 89 6.47 7.60 -8.20
C PRO A 89 7.36 8.85 -8.10
N LEU A 90 7.07 9.87 -8.92
CA LEU A 90 7.90 11.09 -8.98
C LEU A 90 7.35 12.20 -8.08
N PHE A 91 6.06 12.52 -8.22
CA PHE A 91 5.38 13.55 -7.46
C PHE A 91 3.87 13.35 -7.51
N VAL A 92 3.15 13.96 -6.57
CA VAL A 92 1.68 13.99 -6.56
C VAL A 92 1.20 15.08 -7.51
N TYR A 93 0.64 14.72 -8.67
CA TYR A 93 0.17 15.72 -9.65
C TYR A 93 -0.96 16.60 -9.10
N TRP A 94 -1.96 16.00 -8.45
CA TRP A 94 -3.12 16.72 -7.91
C TRP A 94 -3.82 15.91 -6.83
N SER A 95 -4.43 16.60 -5.86
CA SER A 95 -5.19 15.98 -4.77
C SER A 95 -6.42 16.82 -4.41
N PHE A 96 -7.60 16.19 -4.51
CA PHE A 96 -8.90 16.78 -4.21
C PHE A 96 -9.71 15.85 -3.28
N PRO A 97 -10.52 16.35 -2.34
CA PRO A 97 -11.40 15.52 -1.52
C PRO A 97 -12.54 14.93 -2.36
N THR A 98 -12.56 13.61 -2.49
CA THR A 98 -13.57 12.89 -3.27
C THR A 98 -14.39 11.96 -2.37
N PRO A 99 -15.72 11.87 -2.53
CA PRO A 99 -16.55 10.86 -1.86
C PRO A 99 -16.14 9.44 -2.28
N GLU A 100 -16.07 8.51 -1.32
CA GLU A 100 -15.60 7.13 -1.55
C GLU A 100 -16.39 6.35 -2.62
N ASN A 101 -17.67 6.71 -2.83
CA ASN A 101 -18.58 5.97 -3.72
C ASN A 101 -18.90 6.68 -5.05
N LEU A 102 -18.14 7.72 -5.41
CA LEU A 102 -18.46 8.57 -6.58
C LEU A 102 -18.54 7.81 -7.92
N TYR A 103 -17.80 6.72 -8.09
CA TYR A 103 -17.84 5.92 -9.33
C TYR A 103 -18.98 4.89 -9.34
N LYS A 104 -19.65 4.65 -8.21
CA LYS A 104 -20.80 3.74 -8.06
C LYS A 104 -22.15 4.47 -8.08
N THR A 105 -22.14 5.80 -8.11
CA THR A 105 -23.35 6.65 -8.09
C THR A 105 -23.95 6.86 -9.48
N LYS A 106 -25.18 7.36 -9.51
CA LYS A 106 -25.88 7.67 -10.77
C LYS A 106 -25.15 8.76 -11.55
N MET A 107 -25.29 8.80 -12.88
CA MET A 107 -24.63 9.81 -13.74
C MET A 107 -24.94 11.26 -13.34
N SER A 108 -26.15 11.53 -12.82
CA SER A 108 -26.52 12.86 -12.31
C SER A 108 -25.72 13.28 -11.07
N GLU A 109 -25.38 12.31 -10.21
CA GLU A 109 -24.58 12.53 -9.00
C GLU A 109 -23.09 12.69 -9.35
N GLN A 110 -22.63 12.04 -10.42
CA GLN A 110 -21.29 12.29 -10.98
C GLN A 110 -21.19 13.69 -11.59
N ALA A 111 -22.21 14.13 -12.33
CA ALA A 111 -22.25 15.46 -12.91
C ALA A 111 -22.30 16.57 -11.85
N SER A 112 -23.11 16.39 -10.79
CA SER A 112 -23.15 17.35 -9.69
C SER A 112 -21.83 17.41 -8.93
N PHE A 113 -21.12 16.29 -8.79
CA PHE A 113 -19.77 16.29 -8.26
C PHE A 113 -18.79 17.07 -9.13
N GLY A 114 -18.82 16.90 -10.46
CA GLY A 114 -17.96 17.68 -11.37
C GLY A 114 -18.20 19.20 -11.28
N LEU A 115 -19.47 19.61 -11.13
CA LEU A 115 -19.81 21.03 -10.88
C LEU A 115 -19.27 21.52 -9.54
N ARG A 116 -19.37 20.69 -8.49
CA ARG A 116 -18.81 20.99 -7.18
C ARG A 116 -17.29 21.11 -7.25
N GLU A 117 -16.61 20.18 -7.90
CA GLU A 117 -15.16 20.19 -8.07
C GLU A 117 -14.69 21.46 -8.79
N ALA A 118 -15.41 21.91 -9.82
CA ALA A 118 -15.12 23.18 -10.48
C ALA A 118 -15.36 24.39 -9.56
N ALA A 119 -16.48 24.41 -8.82
CA ALA A 119 -16.80 25.49 -7.89
C ALA A 119 -15.79 25.57 -6.74
N HIS A 120 -15.34 24.41 -6.25
CA HIS A 120 -14.44 24.29 -5.11
C HIS A 120 -12.98 24.01 -5.49
N PHE A 121 -12.63 24.25 -6.76
CA PHE A 121 -11.32 23.89 -7.29
C PHE A 121 -10.20 24.57 -6.50
N PHE A 122 -10.36 25.83 -6.12
CA PHE A 122 -9.28 26.59 -5.48
C PHE A 122 -9.20 26.42 -3.96
N ASP A 123 -10.33 26.21 -3.29
CA ASP A 123 -10.47 26.14 -1.83
C ASP A 123 -10.38 24.71 -1.29
N GLU A 124 -10.88 23.69 -2.01
CA GLU A 124 -10.79 22.30 -1.58
C GLU A 124 -9.54 21.57 -2.13
N THR A 125 -8.85 22.12 -3.13
CA THR A 125 -7.58 21.53 -3.60
C THR A 125 -6.55 21.51 -2.47
N ARG A 126 -5.97 20.34 -2.22
CA ARG A 126 -4.92 20.15 -1.22
C ARG A 126 -3.56 20.58 -1.77
N TRP A 127 -3.38 21.90 -1.92
CA TRP A 127 -2.18 22.51 -2.52
C TRP A 127 -0.86 22.08 -1.89
N SER A 128 -0.85 21.77 -0.58
CA SER A 128 0.34 21.27 0.12
C SER A 128 0.82 19.89 -0.36
N ARG A 129 -0.04 19.11 -1.03
CA ARG A 129 0.28 17.81 -1.61
C ARG A 129 0.53 17.90 -3.11
N THR A 130 -0.16 18.81 -3.81
CA THR A 130 0.01 19.02 -5.25
C THR A 130 1.47 19.42 -5.55
N PHE A 131 2.08 18.75 -6.53
CA PHE A 131 3.50 18.84 -6.90
C PHE A 131 4.50 18.48 -5.79
N HIS A 132 4.05 17.83 -4.72
CA HIS A 132 4.95 17.28 -3.72
C HIS A 132 5.79 16.15 -4.33
N ILE A 133 7.11 16.36 -4.36
CA ILE A 133 8.07 15.37 -4.85
C ILE A 133 8.20 14.24 -3.85
N VAL A 134 8.04 13.01 -4.32
CA VAL A 134 8.28 11.81 -3.51
C VAL A 134 9.80 11.62 -3.44
N LYS A 135 10.36 11.64 -2.23
CA LYS A 135 11.79 11.44 -1.99
C LYS A 135 12.07 10.03 -1.48
#